data_AF-A0ABD7Z6Q5-F1
#
_entry.id   AF-A0ABD7Z6Q5-F1
#
_cell.length_a   1.000
_cell.length_b   1.000
_cell.length_c   1.000
_cell.angle_alpha   90.00
_cell.angle_beta   90.00
_cell.angle_gamma   90.00
#
_symmetry.space_group_name_H-M   'P 1'
#
loop_
_entity.id
_entity.type
_entity.pdbx_description
1 polymer ?
#
loop_
_entity_poly.entity_id
_entity_poly.type
_entity_poly.pdbx_seq_one_letter_code
_entity_poly.pdbx_strand_id
1 'polypeptide(L)'
;MLETVKTQRQGNTIMVPIPTAFNISENAEYQPTIDKNGVITLVPIKRHIFESNPDYDLRKDIEEEKIGDNGPAVGRENMWDV
;
A
#
# COMPACT_ATOMS: atom_id res chain seq x y z
N MET A 1 -1.74 9.55 -26.40
CA MET A 1 -0.36 9.43 -26.92
C MET A 1 0.24 8.17 -26.31
N LEU A 2 0.96 7.35 -27.09
CA LEU A 2 1.75 6.27 -26.51
C LEU A 2 3.00 6.90 -25.93
N GLU A 3 3.07 6.99 -24.61
CA GLU A 3 4.26 7.48 -23.92
C GLU A 3 5.28 6.35 -23.80
N THR A 4 6.45 6.53 -24.41
CA THR A 4 7.55 5.60 -24.30
C THR A 4 8.34 5.93 -23.04
N VAL A 5 8.50 4.94 -22.17
CA VAL A 5 9.32 5.06 -20.95
C VAL A 5 10.60 4.25 -21.10
N LYS A 6 11.68 4.72 -20.47
CA LYS A 6 12.97 4.02 -20.46
C LYS A 6 13.15 3.31 -19.12
N THR A 7 13.45 2.02 -19.17
CA THR A 7 13.75 1.24 -17.97
C THR A 7 15.13 1.60 -17.40
N GLN A 8 15.29 1.41 -16.11
CA GLN A 8 16.54 1.65 -15.39
C GLN A 8 16.89 0.43 -14.55
N ARG A 9 18.18 0.08 -14.48
CA ARG A 9 18.65 -0.98 -13.58
C ARG A 9 19.03 -0.38 -12.24
N GLN A 10 18.52 -0.96 -11.15
CA GLN A 10 18.88 -0.60 -9.79
C GLN A 10 19.30 -1.87 -9.04
N GLY A 11 20.61 -2.08 -8.87
CA GLY A 11 21.12 -3.34 -8.34
C GLY A 11 20.69 -4.53 -9.20
N ASN A 12 19.93 -5.46 -8.61
CA ASN A 12 19.41 -6.64 -9.29
C ASN A 12 17.96 -6.49 -9.80
N THR A 13 17.40 -5.28 -9.78
CA THR A 13 16.03 -5.01 -10.25
C THR A 13 16.02 -4.11 -11.49
N ILE A 14 14.95 -4.23 -12.28
CA ILE A 14 14.64 -3.31 -13.37
C ILE A 14 13.44 -2.47 -12.94
N MET A 15 13.65 -1.16 -12.92
CA MET A 15 12.65 -0.15 -12.61
C MET A 15 12.03 0.35 -13.91
N VAL A 16 10.70 0.38 -13.96
CA VAL A 16 9.93 0.98 -15.05
C VAL A 16 9.28 2.25 -14.50
N PRO A 17 9.70 3.45 -14.92
CA PRO A 17 9.06 4.67 -14.46
C PRO A 17 7.65 4.75 -15.06
N ILE A 18 6.64 4.89 -14.21
CA ILE A 18 5.25 5.12 -14.64
C ILE A 18 4.99 6.63 -14.63
N PRO A 19 4.51 7.22 -15.75
CA PRO A 19 4.23 8.65 -15.81
C PRO A 19 3.19 9.09 -14.78
N THR A 20 3.36 10.29 -14.21
CA THR A 20 2.44 10.84 -13.21
C THR A 20 1.01 11.04 -13.73
N ALA A 21 0.83 11.15 -15.06
CA ALA A 21 -0.47 11.22 -15.71
C ALA A 21 -1.38 10.00 -15.46
N PHE A 22 -0.83 8.89 -14.98
CA PHE A 22 -1.57 7.69 -14.60
C PHE A 22 -2.19 7.77 -13.19
N ASN A 23 -1.97 8.86 -12.44
CA ASN A 23 -2.53 9.11 -11.10
C ASN A 23 -2.29 7.96 -10.10
N ILE A 24 -1.13 7.31 -10.18
CA ILE A 24 -0.72 6.29 -9.21
C ILE A 24 -0.16 6.97 -7.96
N SER A 25 -0.67 6.60 -6.80
CA SER A 25 -0.19 7.09 -5.51
C SER A 25 1.23 6.59 -5.20
N GLU A 26 2.00 7.38 -4.48
CA GLU A 26 3.28 6.93 -3.92
C GLU A 26 3.08 5.70 -3.03
N ASN A 27 4.04 4.78 -3.03
CA ASN A 27 4.01 3.52 -2.28
C ASN A 27 2.85 2.56 -2.63
N ALA A 28 2.16 2.78 -3.75
CA ALA A 28 1.17 1.83 -4.25
C ALA A 28 1.84 0.51 -4.64
N GLU A 29 1.22 -0.60 -4.24
CA GLU A 29 1.73 -1.94 -4.51
C GLU A 29 0.92 -2.66 -5.57
N TYR A 30 1.65 -3.39 -6.43
CA TYR A 30 1.08 -4.10 -7.56
C TYR A 30 1.66 -5.50 -7.63
N GLN A 31 0.84 -6.45 -8.05
CA GLN A 31 1.27 -7.77 -8.45
C GLN A 31 1.56 -7.75 -9.97
N PRO A 32 2.84 -7.89 -10.38
CA PRO A 32 3.18 -7.95 -11.78
C PRO A 32 2.89 -9.35 -12.36
N THR A 33 2.34 -9.38 -13.57
CA THR A 33 2.23 -10.59 -14.39
C THR A 33 2.75 -10.30 -15.80
N ILE A 34 3.30 -11.31 -16.47
CA ILE A 34 3.74 -11.20 -17.86
C ILE A 34 3.04 -12.27 -18.69
N ASP A 35 2.45 -11.87 -19.81
CA ASP A 35 1.84 -12.81 -20.74
C ASP A 35 2.85 -13.34 -21.78
N LYS A 36 2.40 -14.31 -22.59
CA LYS A 36 3.22 -14.91 -23.65
C LYS A 36 3.65 -13.94 -24.77
N ASN A 37 2.98 -12.80 -24.88
CA ASN A 37 3.30 -11.76 -25.86
C ASN A 37 4.24 -10.71 -25.28
N GLY A 38 4.65 -10.86 -24.02
CA GLY A 38 5.52 -9.91 -23.31
C GLY A 38 4.78 -8.71 -22.74
N VAL A 39 3.44 -8.73 -22.68
CA VAL A 39 2.67 -7.66 -22.04
C VAL A 39 2.81 -7.80 -20.53
N ILE A 40 3.32 -6.75 -19.89
CA ILE A 40 3.40 -6.66 -18.44
C ILE A 40 2.11 -6.02 -17.92
N THR A 41 1.41 -6.71 -17.04
CA THR A 41 0.22 -6.20 -16.36
C THR A 41 0.52 -6.00 -14.88
N LEU A 42 0.24 -4.80 -14.36
CA LEU A 42 0.36 -4.46 -12.94
C LEU A 42 -1.04 -4.41 -12.33
N VAL A 43 -1.36 -5.38 -11.47
CA VAL A 43 -2.66 -5.44 -10.78
C VAL A 43 -2.50 -4.87 -9.37
N PRO A 44 -3.25 -3.83 -8.95
CA PRO A 44 -3.15 -3.29 -7.61
C PRO A 44 -3.38 -4.37 -6.55
N ILE A 45 -2.48 -4.45 -5.57
CA ILE A 45 -2.71 -5.28 -4.38
C ILE A 45 -3.57 -4.44 -3.45
N LYS A 46 -4.86 -4.78 -3.32
CA LYS A 46 -5.72 -4.17 -2.30
C LYS A 46 -5.17 -4.52 -0.91
N ARG A 47 -4.62 -3.50 -0.24
CA ARG A 47 -4.14 -3.59 1.15
C ARG A 47 -5.04 -2.78 2.07
N HIS A 48 -6.26 -3.23 2.23
CA HIS A 48 -7.02 -2.89 3.40
C HIS A 48 -7.31 -4.19 4.12
N ILE A 49 -6.61 -4.40 5.24
CA ILE A 49 -6.90 -5.49 6.18
C ILE A 49 -8.36 -5.44 6.68
N PHE A 50 -9.03 -4.30 6.50
CA PHE A 50 -10.44 -4.07 6.81
C PHE A 50 -11.36 -3.95 5.57
N GLU A 51 -10.85 -4.01 4.34
CA GLU A 51 -11.71 -3.93 3.13
C GLU A 51 -12.56 -5.19 2.97
N SER A 52 -12.04 -6.33 3.40
CA SER A 52 -12.77 -7.60 3.43
C SER A 52 -13.91 -7.60 4.46
N ASN A 53 -13.92 -6.64 5.39
CA ASN A 53 -14.95 -6.47 6.39
C ASN A 53 -15.14 -4.95 6.67
N PRO A 54 -15.88 -4.22 5.81
CA PRO A 54 -16.02 -2.77 5.91
C PRO A 54 -16.74 -2.32 7.19
N ASP A 55 -17.44 -3.23 7.86
CA ASP A 55 -18.10 -3.00 9.15
C ASP A 55 -17.18 -3.35 10.34
N TYR A 56 -15.93 -3.73 10.10
CA TYR A 56 -14.99 -4.07 11.15
C TYR A 56 -14.54 -2.82 11.91
N ASP A 57 -15.01 -2.71 13.15
CA ASP A 57 -14.61 -1.65 14.07
C ASP A 57 -13.48 -2.12 14.98
N LEU A 58 -12.24 -1.85 14.55
CA LEU A 58 -11.05 -2.16 15.33
C LEU A 58 -11.09 -1.56 16.74
N ARG A 59 -11.75 -0.40 16.94
CA ARG A 59 -11.83 0.24 18.26
C ARG A 59 -12.73 -0.55 19.20
N LYS A 60 -13.86 -1.04 18.69
CA LYS A 60 -14.77 -1.88 19.43
C LYS A 60 -14.08 -3.18 19.89
N ASP A 61 -13.32 -3.82 19.01
CA ASP A 61 -12.61 -5.06 19.35
C ASP A 61 -11.49 -4.83 20.39
N ILE A 62 -10.79 -3.68 20.33
CA ILE A 62 -9.80 -3.29 21.36
C ILE A 62 -10.47 -3.13 22.74
N GLU A 63 -11.67 -2.55 22.79
CA GLU A 63 -12.45 -2.40 24.02
C GLU A 63 -12.97 -3.75 24.55
N GLU A 64 -13.49 -4.62 23.67
CA GLU A 64 -14.03 -5.94 24.05
C GLU A 64 -12.94 -6.90 24.53
N GLU A 65 -11.81 -6.96 23.81
CA GLU A 65 -10.67 -7.83 24.15
C GLU A 65 -9.80 -7.27 25.29
N LYS A 66 -10.15 -6.09 25.81
CA LYS A 66 -9.42 -5.39 26.89
C LYS A 66 -7.92 -5.30 26.59
N ILE A 67 -7.59 -5.03 25.34
CA ILE A 67 -6.21 -4.83 24.90
C ILE A 67 -5.76 -3.50 25.53
N GLY A 68 -5.14 -3.61 26.70
CA GLY A 68 -4.63 -2.48 27.46
C GLY A 68 -3.38 -1.90 26.79
N ASP A 69 -3.25 -0.57 26.88
CA ASP A 69 -1.99 0.10 26.60
C ASP A 69 -0.91 -0.40 27.58
N ASN A 70 0.30 -0.68 27.08
CA ASN A 70 1.35 -1.38 27.81
C ASN A 70 2.16 -0.46 28.74
N GLY A 71 1.52 0.56 29.31
CA GLY A 71 2.12 1.44 30.30
C GLY A 71 1.68 2.90 30.19
N PRO A 72 2.14 3.77 31.10
CA PRO A 72 1.92 5.20 30.99
C PRO A 72 2.65 5.76 29.76
N ALA A 73 1.94 6.57 28.96
CA ALA A 73 2.50 7.27 27.82
C ALA A 73 3.71 8.13 28.23
N VAL A 74 4.92 7.63 27.97
CA VAL A 74 6.16 8.36 28.19
C VAL A 74 6.52 9.15 26.92
N GLY A 75 5.82 10.28 26.76
CA GLY A 75 6.25 11.39 25.89
C GLY A 75 5.61 11.44 24.50
N ARG A 76 4.78 12.46 24.26
CA ARG A 76 4.40 13.02 22.94
C ARG A 76 3.99 12.04 21.81
N GLU A 77 3.49 10.86 22.11
CA GLU A 77 2.98 9.93 21.08
C GLU A 77 1.45 9.98 20.97
N ASN A 78 0.84 11.16 21.11
CA ASN A 78 -0.60 11.29 20.87
C ASN A 78 -0.88 11.23 19.36
N MET A 79 -1.04 10.02 18.83
CA MET A 79 -1.37 9.77 17.42
C MET A 79 -2.84 10.10 17.05
N TRP A 80 -3.62 10.61 18.01
CA TRP A 80 -5.07 10.87 17.84
C TRP A 80 -5.48 12.34 17.93
N ASP A 81 -4.56 13.26 18.25
CA ASP A 81 -4.80 14.69 18.11
C ASP A 81 -4.35 15.16 16.71
N VAL A 82 -5.30 15.24 15.78
CA VAL A 82 -5.27 16.06 14.56
C VAL A 82 -6.45 17.02 14.62
#